data_AF-A0A7Y3PLV1-F1
#
_entry.id   AF-A0A7Y3PLV1-F1
#
_cell.length_a   1.000
_cell.length_b   1.000
_cell.length_c   1.000
_cell.angle_alpha   90.00
_cell.angle_beta   90.00
_cell.angle_gamma   90.00
#
_symmetry.space_group_name_H-M   'P 1'
#
loop_
_entity.id
_entity.type
_entity.pdbx_description
1 polymer ?
#
loop_
_entity_poly.entity_id
_entity_poly.type
_entity_poly.pdbx_seq_one_letter_code
_entity_poly.pdbx_strand_id
1 'polypeptide(L)'
;MIADRHPVHRSKAVRAWLAAIADRIELHLMPGYSPELNRGKLLNTDLKHHVHAARATSADDLAHETRRFLHRRQRQPRIVCGYFAARYVRYTIE
;
A
#
# COMPACT_ATOMS: atom_id res chain seq x y z
N MET A 1 4.24 10.06 -4.79
CA MET A 1 3.55 9.19 -3.81
C MET A 1 2.08 9.06 -4.21
N ILE A 2 1.47 7.90 -3.97
CA ILE A 2 0.04 7.69 -4.22
C ILE A 2 -0.63 7.28 -2.90
N ALA A 3 -1.75 7.91 -2.57
CA ALA A 3 -2.54 7.57 -1.38
C ALA A 3 -4.04 7.60 -1.68
N ASP A 4 -4.83 6.98 -0.81
CA ASP A 4 -6.28 7.13 -0.85
C ASP A 4 -6.71 8.49 -0.27
N ARG A 5 -8.01 8.79 -0.31
CA ARG A 5 -8.56 10.06 0.19
C ARG A 5 -8.86 10.07 1.68
N HIS A 6 -8.26 9.19 2.48
CA HIS A 6 -8.45 9.18 3.93
C HIS A 6 -8.17 10.59 4.51
N PRO A 7 -9.00 11.11 5.44
CA PRO A 7 -8.87 12.48 5.94
C PRO A 7 -7.47 12.82 6.46
N VAL A 8 -6.76 11.84 7.03
CA VAL A 8 -5.37 11.99 7.49
C VAL A 8 -4.42 12.48 6.38
N HIS A 9 -4.55 11.95 5.16
CA HIS A 9 -3.74 12.33 4.01
C HIS A 9 -4.07 13.72 3.46
N ARG A 10 -5.21 14.30 3.85
CA ARG A 10 -5.66 15.64 3.46
C ARG A 10 -5.57 16.67 4.59
N SER A 11 -5.04 16.26 5.75
CA SER A 11 -4.90 17.12 6.92
C SER A 11 -3.98 18.32 6.63
N LYS A 12 -4.17 19.41 7.39
CA LYS A 12 -3.33 20.61 7.28
C LYS A 12 -1.85 20.30 7.52
N ALA A 13 -1.56 19.44 8.51
CA ALA A 13 -0.20 19.03 8.84
C ALA A 13 0.49 18.31 7.67
N VAL A 14 -0.19 17.35 7.03
CA VAL A 14 0.36 16.63 5.87
C VAL A 14 0.56 17.57 4.68
N ARG A 15 -0.37 18.50 4.44
CA ARG A 15 -0.22 19.51 3.36
C ARG A 15 0.96 20.45 3.59
N ALA A 16 1.13 20.94 4.82
CA ALA A 16 2.26 21.80 5.17
C ALA A 16 3.60 21.07 4.99
N TRP A 17 3.67 19.80 5.41
CA TRP A 17 4.84 18.97 5.19
C TRP A 17 5.13 18.76 3.70
N LEU A 18 4.12 18.41 2.89
CA LEU A 18 4.28 18.23 1.44
C LEU A 18 4.77 19.51 0.74
N ALA A 19 4.27 20.68 1.15
CA ALA A 19 4.73 21.96 0.61
C ALA A 19 6.22 22.22 0.90
N ALA A 20 6.72 21.78 2.05
CA ALA A 20 8.13 21.92 2.42
C ALA A 20 9.07 20.96 1.65
N ILE A 21 8.54 19.94 0.99
CA ILE A 21 9.32 18.92 0.25
C ILE A 21 8.81 18.72 -1.18
N ALA A 22 8.15 19.72 -1.75
CA ALA A 22 7.49 19.62 -3.05
C ALA A 22 8.46 19.32 -4.20
N ASP A 23 9.75 19.65 -4.04
CA ASP A 23 10.84 19.31 -4.96
C ASP A 23 11.20 17.81 -4.97
N ARG A 24 10.76 17.06 -3.96
CA ARG A 24 11.11 15.63 -3.77
C ARG A 24 9.92 14.69 -3.89
N ILE A 25 8.75 15.12 -3.41
CA ILE A 25 7.58 14.26 -3.32
C ILE A 25 6.32 15.01 -3.77
N GLU A 26 5.72 14.51 -4.84
CA GLU A 26 4.35 14.86 -5.23
C GLU A 26 3.35 13.84 -4.67
N LEU A 27 2.16 14.27 -4.23
CA LEU A 27 1.10 13.39 -3.76
C LEU A 27 -0.05 13.32 -4.77
N HIS A 28 -0.29 12.14 -5.33
CA HIS A 28 -1.49 11.84 -6.12
C HIS A 28 -2.53 11.12 -5.25
N LEU A 29 -3.72 11.70 -5.14
CA LEU A 29 -4.85 11.11 -4.40
C LEU A 29 -5.75 10.33 -5.35
N MET A 30 -6.04 9.08 -5.01
CA MET A 30 -6.95 8.24 -5.80
C MET A 30 -8.39 8.80 -5.80
N PRO A 31 -9.18 8.62 -6.87
CA PRO A 31 -10.60 8.97 -6.86
C PRO A 31 -11.37 8.24 -5.74
N GLY A 32 -12.42 8.88 -5.22
CA GLY A 32 -13.25 8.31 -4.16
C GLY A 32 -14.02 7.06 -4.64
N TYR A 33 -14.37 6.15 -3.71
CA TYR A 33 -15.14 4.93 -3.99
C TYR A 33 -14.54 3.99 -5.04
N SER A 34 -13.21 3.80 -4.97
CA SER A 34 -12.47 2.85 -5.80
C SER A 34 -11.78 1.75 -4.96
N PRO A 35 -12.48 1.04 -4.06
CA PRO A 35 -11.86 0.08 -3.14
C PRO A 35 -11.33 -1.17 -3.85
N GLU A 36 -11.75 -1.46 -5.08
CA GLU A 36 -11.20 -2.53 -5.93
C GLU A 36 -9.86 -2.12 -6.57
N LEU A 37 -9.45 -0.86 -6.44
CA LEU A 37 -8.43 -0.23 -7.30
C LEU A 37 -7.13 0.15 -6.56
N ASN A 38 -7.01 -0.13 -5.26
CA ASN A 38 -5.77 0.14 -4.53
C ASN A 38 -4.83 -1.07 -4.58
N ARG A 39 -3.65 -0.90 -5.19
CA ARG A 39 -2.55 -1.89 -5.23
C ARG A 39 -2.19 -2.42 -3.84
N GLY A 40 -2.27 -1.54 -2.83
CA GLY A 40 -2.07 -1.91 -1.44
C GLY A 40 -3.07 -2.94 -0.93
N LYS A 41 -4.29 -2.99 -1.48
CA LYS A 41 -5.28 -4.01 -1.14
C LYS A 41 -4.85 -5.40 -1.62
N LEU A 42 -4.25 -5.54 -2.81
CA LEU A 42 -3.74 -6.82 -3.30
C LEU A 42 -2.62 -7.36 -2.42
N LEU A 43 -1.65 -6.51 -2.08
CA LEU A 43 -0.58 -6.86 -1.13
C LEU A 43 -1.15 -7.23 0.24
N ASN A 44 -2.13 -6.47 0.74
CA ASN A 44 -2.76 -6.70 2.03
C ASN A 44 -3.57 -8.00 2.05
N THR A 45 -4.26 -8.35 0.96
CA THR A 45 -4.96 -9.64 0.83
C THR A 45 -3.97 -10.80 0.90
N ASP A 46 -2.86 -10.70 0.18
CA ASP A 46 -1.81 -11.73 0.17
C ASP A 46 -1.13 -11.86 1.56
N LEU A 47 -0.82 -10.74 2.21
CA LEU A 47 -0.32 -10.71 3.58
C LEU A 47 -1.32 -11.36 4.56
N LYS A 48 -2.60 -11.00 4.47
CA LYS A 48 -3.64 -11.56 5.33
C LYS A 48 -3.74 -13.07 5.15
N HIS A 49 -3.73 -13.57 3.91
CA HIS A 49 -3.72 -15.01 3.66
C HIS A 49 -2.50 -15.69 4.30
N HIS A 50 -1.30 -15.11 4.17
CA HIS A 50 -0.08 -15.63 4.82
C HIS A 50 -0.21 -15.68 6.34
N VAL A 51 -0.61 -14.57 6.97
CA VAL A 51 -0.75 -14.46 8.42
C VAL A 51 -1.83 -15.40 8.96
N HIS A 52 -2.97 -15.51 8.28
CA HIS A 52 -4.03 -16.44 8.67
C HIS A 52 -3.56 -17.89 8.59
N ALA A 53 -2.79 -18.26 7.56
CA ALA A 53 -2.22 -19.59 7.44
C ALA A 53 -1.17 -19.88 8.52
N ALA A 54 -0.41 -18.86 8.94
CA ALA A 54 0.58 -18.97 10.01
C ALA A 54 -0.03 -19.09 11.42
N ARG A 55 -1.35 -18.87 11.58
CA ARG A 55 -2.08 -18.97 12.85
C ARG A 55 -1.46 -18.14 13.98
N ALA A 56 -0.99 -16.93 13.68
CA ALA A 56 -0.45 -16.02 14.69
C ALA A 56 -1.50 -15.75 15.79
N THR A 57 -1.13 -15.97 17.05
CA THR A 57 -2.03 -15.84 18.22
C THR A 57 -1.72 -14.63 19.09
N SER A 58 -0.57 -13.97 18.87
CA SER A 58 -0.15 -12.77 19.58
C SER A 58 0.21 -11.63 18.64
N ALA A 59 0.31 -10.41 19.18
CA ALA A 59 0.76 -9.24 18.43
C ALA A 59 2.21 -9.40 17.94
N ASP A 60 3.07 -10.05 18.74
CA ASP A 60 4.46 -10.31 18.38
C ASP A 60 4.57 -11.32 17.24
N ASP A 61 3.78 -12.40 17.28
CA ASP A 61 3.71 -13.38 16.18
C ASP A 61 3.19 -12.73 14.90
N LEU A 62 2.16 -11.89 15.01
CA LEU A 62 1.62 -11.14 13.88
C LEU A 62 2.68 -10.23 13.26
N ALA A 63 3.43 -9.52 14.09
CA ALA A 63 4.50 -8.64 13.64
C ALA A 63 5.68 -9.44 13.04
N HIS A 64 6.03 -10.59 13.60
CA HIS A 64 7.05 -11.49 13.07
C HIS A 64 6.68 -12.01 11.68
N GLU A 65 5.49 -12.60 11.54
CA GLU A 65 5.02 -13.18 10.28
C GLU A 65 4.81 -12.13 9.20
N THR A 66 4.35 -10.93 9.58
CA THR A 66 4.26 -9.79 8.66
C THR A 66 5.62 -9.39 8.12
N ARG A 67 6.64 -9.22 8.98
CA ARG A 67 8.00 -8.87 8.54
C ARG A 67 8.58 -9.96 7.65
N ARG A 68 8.44 -11.22 8.05
CA ARG A 68 8.92 -12.39 7.30
C ARG A 68 8.31 -12.43 5.89
N PHE A 69 6.99 -12.24 5.77
CA PHE A 69 6.30 -12.18 4.49
C PHE A 69 6.81 -11.03 3.62
N LEU A 70 6.90 -9.81 4.18
CA LEU A 70 7.34 -8.63 3.44
C LEU A 70 8.80 -8.77 2.96
N HIS A 71 9.71 -9.26 3.80
CA HIS A 71 11.10 -9.52 3.39
C HIS A 71 11.20 -10.54 2.26
N ARG A 72 10.35 -11.57 2.27
CA ARG A 72 10.27 -12.54 1.17
C ARG A 72 9.74 -11.89 -0.11
N ARG A 73 8.66 -11.10 -0.02
CA ARG A 73 8.05 -10.43 -1.18
C ARG A 73 8.99 -9.40 -1.83
N GLN A 74 9.80 -8.70 -1.04
CA GLN A 74 10.84 -7.79 -1.54
C GLN A 74 11.85 -8.50 -2.48
N ARG A 75 12.13 -9.78 -2.26
CA ARG A 75 13.03 -10.59 -3.11
C ARG A 75 12.32 -11.23 -4.31
N GLN A 76 11.04 -10.91 -4.55
CA GLN A 76 10.23 -11.47 -5.63
C GLN A 76 9.68 -10.36 -6.54
N PRO A 77 10.55 -9.68 -7.31
CA PRO A 77 10.18 -8.50 -8.09
C PRO A 77 9.05 -8.79 -9.09
N ARG A 78 8.97 -10.00 -9.66
CA ARG A 78 7.88 -10.39 -10.57
C ARG A 78 6.50 -10.34 -9.90
N ILE A 79 6.39 -10.73 -8.63
CA ILE A 79 5.13 -10.71 -7.87
C ILE A 79 4.81 -9.27 -7.47
N VAL A 80 5.82 -8.52 -7.01
CA VAL A 80 5.65 -7.09 -6.68
C VAL A 80 5.15 -6.32 -7.90
N CYS A 81 5.79 -6.48 -9.06
CA CYS A 81 5.33 -5.90 -10.32
C CYS A 81 3.95 -6.41 -10.74
N GLY A 82 3.63 -7.68 -10.45
CA GLY A 82 2.31 -8.26 -10.69
C GLY A 82 1.17 -7.50 -10.00
N TYR A 83 1.40 -6.94 -8.80
CA TYR A 83 0.42 -6.08 -8.14
C TYR A 83 0.10 -4.80 -8.93
N PHE A 84 1.00 -4.37 -9.83
CA PHE A 84 0.81 -3.21 -10.71
C PHE A 84 0.21 -3.58 -12.07
N ALA A 85 0.21 -4.86 -12.45
CA ALA A 85 -0.25 -5.36 -13.74
C ALA A 85 -1.74 -5.75 -13.76
N ALA A 86 -2.45 -5.66 -12.63
CA ALA A 86 -3.88 -5.92 -12.59
C ALA A 86 -4.65 -4.93 -13.50
N ARG A 87 -5.61 -5.47 -14.28
CA ARG A 87 -6.33 -4.82 -15.39
C ARG A 87 -6.97 -3.46 -15.08
N TYR A 88 -7.08 -3.09 -13.80
CA TYR A 88 -7.78 -1.88 -13.32
C TYR A 88 -6.86 -0.84 -12.64
N VAL A 89 -5.53 -0.96 -12.76
CA VAL A 89 -4.56 -0.09 -12.05
C VAL A 89 -4.10 1.14 -12.86
N ARG A 90 -4.65 1.35 -14.07
CA ARG A 90 -4.41 2.55 -14.90
C ARG A 90 -5.24 3.74 -14.42
N TYR A 91 -4.78 4.41 -13.36
CA TYR A 91 -5.25 5.76 -12.99
C TYR A 91 -4.14 6.81 -13.12
N THR A 92 -3.00 6.44 -13.70
CA THR A 92 -1.88 7.34 -14.03
C THR A 92 -1.76 7.45 -15.55
N ILE A 93 -2.77 8.01 -16.21
CA ILE A 93 -2.63 8.64 -17.53
C ILE A 93 -3.62 9.81 -17.55
N GLU A 94 -3.13 10.99 -17.19
CA GLU A 94 -3.39 12.29 -17.83
C GLU A 94 -2.15 13.16 -17.62
#